data_AF-A0AA96E1M9-F1
#
_entry.id   AF-A0AA96E1M9-F1
#
_cell.length_a   1.000
_cell.length_b   1.000
_cell.length_c   1.000
_cell.angle_alpha   90.00
_cell.angle_beta   90.00
_cell.angle_gamma   90.00
#
_symmetry.space_group_name_H-M   'P 1'
#
loop_
_entity.id
_entity.type
_entity.pdbx_description
1 polymer ?
#
loop_
_entity_poly.entity_id
_entity_poly.type
_entity_poly.pdbx_seq_one_letter_code
_entity_poly.pdbx_strand_id
1 'polypeptide(L)'
;MRNNHIKKYLNYYINEVKNPQYAILLKGKWGSGKTHFINEYKKSLDENKQKYIYVSLYGITSYDEIETKFLEVIHPVLYSKKTIFAATASIISVFVILYPFMI
;
A
#
# COMPACT_ATOMS: atom_id res chain seq x y z
N MET A 1 3.04 -15.11 24.96
CA MET A 1 2.17 -14.47 23.94
C MET A 1 1.89 -15.45 22.80
N ARG A 2 0.61 -15.74 22.50
CA ARG A 2 0.24 -16.54 21.30
C ARG A 2 0.74 -15.80 20.03
N ASN A 3 1.21 -16.56 19.03
CA ASN A 3 1.64 -16.05 17.71
C ASN A 3 2.92 -15.19 17.66
N ASN A 4 3.77 -15.21 18.69
CA ASN A 4 5.03 -14.43 18.68
C ASN A 4 5.98 -14.83 17.54
N HIS A 5 5.94 -16.10 17.12
CA HIS A 5 6.72 -16.59 15.99
C HIS A 5 6.36 -15.88 14.67
N ILE A 6 5.08 -15.53 14.45
CA ILE A 6 4.63 -14.79 13.26
C ILE A 6 5.21 -13.37 13.29
N LYS A 7 5.14 -12.66 14.43
CA LYS A 7 5.71 -11.32 14.56
C LYS A 7 7.22 -11.32 14.31
N LYS A 8 7.94 -12.29 14.87
CA LYS A 8 9.38 -12.45 14.64
C LYS A 8 9.71 -12.64 13.15
N TYR A 9 8.94 -13.48 12.46
CA TYR A 9 9.13 -13.70 11.03
C TYR A 9 8.83 -12.46 10.18
N LEU A 10 7.76 -11.72 10.50
CA LEU A 10 7.46 -10.45 9.82
C LEU A 10 8.58 -9.42 10.02
N ASN A 11 9.13 -9.32 11.23
CA ASN A 11 10.27 -8.42 11.50
C ASN A 11 11.52 -8.84 10.71
N TYR A 12 11.82 -10.13 10.66
CA TYR A 12 12.92 -10.65 9.83
C TYR A 12 12.69 -10.30 8.34
N TYR A 13 11.48 -10.54 7.83
CA TYR A 13 11.14 -10.26 6.44
C TYR A 13 11.27 -8.78 6.08
N ILE A 14 10.85 -7.87 6.96
CA ILE A 14 10.91 -6.42 6.71
C ILE A 14 12.35 -5.89 6.82
N ASN A 15 13.14 -6.36 7.80
CA ASN A 15 14.43 -5.75 8.13
C ASN A 15 15.63 -6.44 7.48
N GLU A 16 15.59 -7.76 7.31
CA GLU A 16 16.76 -8.57 6.93
C GLU A 16 16.70 -9.02 5.46
N VAL A 17 15.50 -9.24 4.92
CA VAL A 17 15.33 -9.73 3.55
C VAL A 17 15.37 -8.58 2.57
N LYS A 18 16.48 -8.42 1.85
CA LYS A 18 16.63 -7.42 0.79
C LYS A 18 15.90 -7.87 -0.48
N ASN A 19 15.07 -6.99 -1.04
CA ASN A 19 14.34 -7.20 -2.31
C ASN A 19 13.63 -8.57 -2.39
N PRO A 20 12.69 -8.87 -1.48
CA PRO A 20 11.95 -10.14 -1.54
C PRO A 20 11.16 -10.23 -2.85
N GLN A 21 11.42 -11.28 -3.64
CA GLN A 21 10.65 -11.59 -4.87
C GLN A 21 9.39 -12.41 -4.58
N TYR A 22 8.84 -12.30 -3.37
CA TYR A 22 7.67 -13.04 -2.91
C TYR A 22 6.88 -12.23 -1.88
N ALA A 23 5.66 -12.67 -1.56
CA ALA A 23 4.81 -12.04 -0.56
C ALA A 23 4.45 -13.02 0.57
N ILE A 24 4.13 -12.48 1.74
CA ILE A 24 3.69 -13.26 2.90
C ILE A 24 2.16 -13.32 2.95
N LEU A 25 1.62 -14.53 2.96
CA LEU A 25 0.19 -14.78 3.16
C LEU A 25 -0.09 -15.20 4.61
N LEU A 26 -0.80 -14.36 5.37
CA LEU A 26 -1.27 -14.71 6.72
C LEU A 26 -2.52 -15.59 6.66
N LYS A 27 -2.33 -16.90 6.81
CA LYS A 27 -3.42 -17.90 6.76
C LYS A 27 -4.03 -18.18 8.15
N GLY A 28 -5.34 -18.39 8.21
CA GLY A 28 -6.06 -18.81 9.42
C GLY A 28 -7.57 -18.93 9.20
N LYS A 29 -8.26 -19.67 10.07
CA LYS A 29 -9.73 -19.85 10.01
C LYS A 29 -10.48 -18.50 10.07
N TRP A 30 -11.72 -18.46 9.60
CA TRP A 30 -12.59 -17.30 9.82
C TRP A 30 -12.70 -17.01 11.34
N GLY A 31 -12.75 -15.74 11.72
CA GLY A 31 -12.79 -15.35 13.15
C GLY A 31 -11.50 -15.59 13.95
N SER A 32 -10.41 -16.08 13.35
CA SER A 32 -9.15 -16.36 14.07
C SER A 32 -8.35 -15.11 14.48
N GLY A 33 -8.89 -13.90 14.31
CA GLY A 33 -8.24 -12.65 14.72
C GLY A 33 -7.13 -12.13 13.79
N LYS A 34 -7.11 -12.51 12.49
CA LYS A 34 -6.08 -12.04 11.53
C LYS A 34 -6.00 -10.51 11.43
N THR A 35 -7.15 -9.85 11.24
CA THR A 35 -7.23 -8.38 11.16
C THR A 35 -6.77 -7.72 12.45
N HIS A 36 -7.18 -8.29 13.61
CA HIS A 36 -6.73 -7.82 14.91
C HIS A 36 -5.21 -7.95 15.08
N PHE A 37 -4.63 -9.07 14.66
CA PHE A 37 -3.18 -9.28 14.68
C PHE A 37 -2.41 -8.25 13.85
N ILE A 38 -2.86 -7.98 12.61
CA ILE A 38 -2.22 -6.96 11.75
C ILE A 38 -2.36 -5.56 12.34
N ASN A 39 -3.51 -5.22 12.94
CA ASN A 39 -3.69 -3.92 13.61
C ASN A 39 -2.74 -3.75 14.80
N GLU A 40 -2.57 -4.78 15.63
CA GLU A 40 -1.60 -4.77 16.72
C GLU A 40 -0.15 -4.72 16.23
N TYR A 41 0.15 -5.38 15.11
CA TYR A 41 1.48 -5.32 14.51
C TYR A 41 1.80 -3.93 13.95
N LYS A 42 0.84 -3.27 13.29
CA LYS A 42 0.97 -1.89 12.81
C LYS A 42 1.34 -0.92 13.94
N LYS A 43 0.69 -1.01 15.10
CA LYS A 43 1.06 -0.19 16.27
C LYS A 43 2.53 -0.33 16.63
N SER A 44 3.07 -1.56 16.59
CA SER A 44 4.51 -1.77 16.84
C SER A 44 5.40 -1.21 15.73
N LEU A 45 4.92 -1.15 14.48
CA LEU A 45 5.64 -0.47 13.40
C LEU A 45 5.62 1.06 13.59
N ASP A 46 4.48 1.62 14.02
CA ASP A 46 4.33 3.04 14.33
C ASP A 46 5.27 3.48 15.47
N GLU A 47 5.35 2.68 16.54
CA GLU A 47 6.30 2.89 17.66
C GLU A 47 7.76 2.92 17.17
N ASN A 48 8.09 2.06 16.21
CA ASN A 48 9.41 2.00 15.58
C ASN A 48 9.60 3.01 14.43
N LYS A 49 8.63 3.91 14.21
CA LYS A 49 8.60 4.90 13.11
C LYS A 49 8.82 4.29 11.72
N GLN A 50 8.42 3.03 11.53
CA GLN A 50 8.54 2.34 10.26
C GLN A 50 7.43 2.81 9.30
N LYS A 51 7.81 3.12 8.06
CA LYS A 51 6.86 3.55 7.03
C LYS A 51 6.21 2.31 6.39
N TYR A 52 4.89 2.29 6.35
CA TYR A 52 4.13 1.25 5.66
C TYR A 52 2.85 1.84 5.05
N ILE A 53 2.28 1.11 4.09
CA ILE A 53 1.00 1.40 3.46
C ILE A 53 0.04 0.29 3.87
N TYR A 54 -1.14 0.67 4.35
CA TYR A 54 -2.22 -0.27 4.67
C TYR A 54 -3.46 0.07 3.85
N VAL A 55 -3.90 -0.88 3.02
CA VAL A 55 -5.12 -0.76 2.22
C VAL A 55 -6.05 -1.90 2.57
N SER A 56 -7.30 -1.58 2.90
CA SER A 56 -8.37 -2.57 3.06
C SER A 56 -9.05 -2.76 1.72
N LEU A 57 -9.08 -3.99 1.21
CA LEU A 57 -9.79 -4.35 -0.03
C LEU A 57 -11.28 -4.66 0.21
N TYR A 58 -11.75 -4.60 1.46
CA TYR A 58 -13.15 -4.86 1.78
C TYR A 58 -14.06 -3.81 1.14
N GLY A 59 -15.01 -4.26 0.33
CA GLY A 59 -15.97 -3.39 -0.37
C GLY A 59 -15.46 -2.73 -1.64
N ILE A 60 -14.24 -3.08 -2.10
CA ILE A 60 -13.71 -2.62 -3.38
C ILE A 60 -14.23 -3.53 -4.49
N THR A 61 -14.69 -2.95 -5.60
CA THR A 61 -15.36 -3.69 -6.68
C THR A 61 -14.59 -3.70 -8.00
N SER A 62 -13.62 -2.80 -8.16
CA SER A 62 -12.81 -2.68 -9.38
C SER A 62 -11.32 -2.52 -9.09
N TYR A 63 -10.48 -2.83 -10.07
CA TYR A 63 -9.04 -2.62 -9.99
C TYR A 63 -8.68 -1.13 -9.86
N ASP A 64 -9.39 -0.26 -10.58
CA ASP A 64 -9.15 1.19 -10.56
C ASP A 64 -9.38 1.80 -9.17
N GLU A 65 -10.36 1.27 -8.42
CA GLU A 65 -10.59 1.66 -7.03
C GLU A 65 -9.43 1.24 -6.12
N ILE A 66 -8.81 0.08 -6.36
CA ILE A 66 -7.60 -0.35 -5.64
C ILE A 66 -6.47 0.62 -5.91
N GLU A 67 -6.17 0.91 -7.18
CA GLU A 67 -5.11 1.83 -7.58
C GLU A 67 -5.31 3.23 -6.96
N THR A 68 -6.54 3.75 -7.04
CA THR A 68 -6.90 5.02 -6.42
C THR A 68 -6.62 5.02 -4.91
N LYS A 69 -7.01 3.95 -4.21
CA LYS A 69 -6.75 3.81 -2.75
C LYS A 69 -5.27 3.75 -2.42
N PHE A 70 -4.46 3.09 -3.23
CA PHE A 70 -3.01 3.08 -3.04
C PHE A 70 -2.42 4.48 -3.21
N LEU A 71 -2.81 5.19 -4.28
CA LEU A 71 -2.30 6.52 -4.58
C LEU A 71 -2.73 7.58 -3.54
N GLU A 72 -3.97 7.48 -3.03
CA GLU A 72 -4.47 8.30 -1.91
C GLU A 72 -3.57 8.16 -0.66
N VAL A 73 -3.13 6.94 -0.34
CA VAL A 73 -2.28 6.70 0.85
C VAL A 73 -0.83 7.17 0.62
N ILE A 74 -0.30 7.02 -0.59
CA ILE A 74 1.08 7.43 -0.92
C ILE A 74 1.21 8.95 -1.03
N HIS A 75 0.22 9.62 -1.64
CA HIS A 75 0.25 11.06 -1.89
C HIS A 75 -1.09 11.74 -1.54
N PRO A 76 -1.32 12.04 -0.25
CA PRO A 76 -2.56 12.66 0.21
C PRO A 76 -2.86 14.02 -0.45
N VAL A 77 -1.81 14.77 -0.81
CA VAL A 77 -1.91 16.11 -1.40
C VAL A 77 -2.22 16.05 -2.91
N LEU A 78 -1.70 15.04 -3.63
CA LEU A 78 -1.87 14.89 -5.08
C LEU A 78 -3.18 14.20 -5.47
N TYR A 79 -3.86 13.51 -4.56
CA TYR A 79 -5.06 12.72 -4.86
C TYR A 79 -6.32 13.22 -4.12
N SER A 80 -6.45 14.54 -3.92
CA SER A 80 -7.77 15.13 -3.74
C SER A 80 -8.52 15.03 -5.08
N LYS A 81 -9.84 14.76 -5.09
CA LYS A 81 -10.62 14.60 -6.33
C LYS A 81 -10.44 15.72 -7.38
N LYS A 82 -10.01 16.93 -6.97
CA LYS A 82 -9.71 18.06 -7.86
C LYS A 82 -8.30 17.98 -8.48
N THR A 83 -7.33 17.42 -7.78
CA THR A 83 -5.93 17.36 -8.23
C THR A 83 -5.70 16.23 -9.24
N ILE A 84 -6.45 15.13 -9.19
CA ILE A 84 -6.37 14.04 -10.18
C ILE A 84 -6.70 14.57 -11.58
N PHE A 85 -7.74 15.39 -11.71
CA PHE A 85 -8.10 16.00 -12.99
C PHE A 85 -7.01 16.96 -13.51
N ALA A 86 -6.39 17.74 -12.60
CA ALA A 86 -5.29 18.63 -12.96
C ALA A 86 -3.98 17.88 -13.31
N ALA A 87 -3.66 16.81 -12.58
CA ALA A 87 -2.46 16.00 -12.79
C ALA A 87 -2.57 15.17 -14.08
N THR A 88 -3.72 14.55 -14.33
CA THR A 88 -3.99 13.83 -15.59
C THR A 88 -3.95 14.79 -16.78
N ALA A 89 -4.58 15.97 -16.69
CA ALA A 89 -4.48 16.99 -17.72
C ALA A 89 -3.03 17.48 -17.94
N SER A 90 -2.25 17.65 -16.85
CA SER A 90 -0.85 18.10 -16.94
C SER A 90 0.06 17.03 -17.55
N ILE A 91 -0.08 15.76 -17.16
CA ILE A 91 0.71 14.64 -17.69
C ILE A 91 0.36 14.40 -19.16
N ILE A 92 -0.94 14.40 -19.52
CA ILE A 92 -1.37 14.28 -20.92
C ILE A 92 -0.84 15.46 -21.73
N SER A 93 -0.92 16.69 -21.23
CA SER A 93 -0.37 17.87 -21.92
C SER A 93 1.15 17.75 -22.14
N VAL A 94 1.91 17.32 -21.13
CA VAL A 94 3.36 17.12 -21.25
C VAL A 94 3.69 16.01 -22.27
N PHE A 95 2.98 14.88 -22.23
CA PHE A 95 3.18 13.81 -23.22
C PHE A 95 2.79 14.26 -24.64
N VAL A 96 1.68 14.97 -24.81
CA VAL A 96 1.22 15.53 -26.08
C VAL A 96 2.13 16.64 -26.59
N ILE A 97 2.85 17.35 -25.72
CA ILE A 97 3.87 18.34 -26.14
C ILE A 97 5.18 17.64 -26.50
N LEU A 98 5.57 16.57 -25.81
CA LEU A 98 6.84 15.88 -26.07
C LEU A 98 6.79 14.96 -27.29
N TYR A 99 5.65 14.33 -27.58
CA TYR A 99 5.48 13.46 -28.76
C TYR A 99 5.62 14.14 -30.13
N PRO A 100 5.05 15.34 -30.40
CA PRO A 100 5.15 15.98 -31.70
C PRO A 100 6.54 16.55 -32.02
N PHE A 101 7.44 16.64 -31.03
CA PHE A 101 8.83 17.07 -31.23
C PHE A 101 9.80 15.90 -31.53
N MET A 102 9.31 14.66 -31.61
CA MET A 102 10.12 13.46 -31.88
C MET A 102 10.03 12.94 -33.33
N ILE A 103 9.68 13.78 -34.32
CA ILE A 103 9.69 13.44 -35.76
C ILE A 103 10.62 14.39 -36.50
#